data_AF-A0A848MIS8-F1
#
_entry.id   AF-A0A848MIS8-F1
#
_cell.length_a   1.000
_cell.length_b   1.000
_cell.length_c   1.000
_cell.angle_alpha   90.00
_cell.angle_beta   90.00
_cell.angle_gamma   90.00
#
_symmetry.space_group_name_H-M   'P 1'
#
loop_
_entity.id
_entity.type
_entity.pdbx_description
1 polymer ?
#
loop_
_entity_poly.entity_id
_entity_poly.type
_entity_poly.pdbx_seq_one_letter_code
_entity_poly.pdbx_strand_id
1 'polypeptide(L)'
;MSIIALQLASYAVLADGVTTNRLQVNVTGDVTGNPESGLLVTLSADAALSFSETHLTTDESGAATATFTSTQPGTYPVTATLADGTTVTGAVAFLAVPDAANIEPTAQVPTQAATNVLTSGVKDLVGSLRAGIEDLEKVIDTVSAVGLLPVEELEALGKKLFAGLLQKFQ
;
A
#
# COMPACT_ATOMS: atom_id res chain seq x y z
N MET A 1 -18.48 7.14 -42.23
CA MET A 1 -18.22 5.88 -41.50
C MET A 1 -17.97 6.31 -40.09
N SER A 2 -18.85 5.96 -39.17
CA SER A 2 -18.74 6.41 -37.79
C SER A 2 -17.53 5.76 -37.12
N ILE A 3 -16.84 6.52 -36.28
CA ILE A 3 -15.76 6.07 -35.43
C ILE A 3 -16.31 6.05 -34.01
N ILE A 4 -16.09 4.94 -33.33
CA ILE A 4 -16.54 4.73 -31.95
C ILE A 4 -15.33 4.50 -31.04
N ALA A 5 -15.32 5.19 -29.90
CA ALA A 5 -14.32 5.04 -28.86
C ALA A 5 -14.99 4.73 -27.53
N LEU A 6 -14.33 3.89 -26.73
CA LEU A 6 -14.78 3.51 -25.39
C LEU A 6 -13.80 4.04 -24.36
N GLN A 7 -14.30 4.76 -23.36
CA GLN A 7 -13.51 5.29 -22.27
C GLN A 7 -14.09 4.82 -20.93
N LEU A 8 -13.24 4.21 -20.12
CA LEU A 8 -13.56 3.83 -18.75
C LEU A 8 -13.07 4.90 -17.78
N ALA A 9 -13.85 5.19 -16.74
CA ALA A 9 -13.40 6.07 -15.66
C ALA A 9 -12.30 5.40 -14.81
N SER A 10 -12.36 4.08 -14.66
CA SER A 10 -11.35 3.30 -13.96
C SER A 10 -11.24 1.89 -14.54
N TYR A 11 -10.02 1.36 -14.62
CA TYR A 11 -9.77 0.01 -15.13
C TYR A 11 -9.89 -1.07 -14.04
N ALA A 12 -9.86 -0.70 -12.76
CA ALA A 12 -9.97 -1.60 -11.62
C ALA A 12 -10.89 -1.00 -10.53
N VAL A 13 -11.92 -1.72 -10.11
CA VAL A 13 -12.94 -1.28 -9.12
C VAL A 13 -13.29 -2.43 -8.16
N LEU A 14 -13.74 -2.18 -6.93
CA LEU A 14 -14.14 -3.25 -6.01
C LEU A 14 -15.43 -3.96 -6.45
N ALA A 15 -15.47 -5.27 -6.29
CA ALA A 15 -16.62 -6.14 -6.58
C ALA A 15 -17.61 -6.23 -5.41
N ASP A 16 -17.98 -5.11 -4.80
CA ASP A 16 -18.85 -5.03 -3.62
C ASP A 16 -20.35 -4.89 -3.96
N GLY A 17 -20.69 -4.83 -5.25
CA GLY A 17 -22.05 -4.55 -5.72
C GLY A 17 -22.53 -3.11 -5.49
N VAL A 18 -21.69 -2.23 -4.93
CA VAL A 18 -22.03 -0.86 -4.52
C VAL A 18 -21.17 0.17 -5.24
N THR A 19 -19.86 -0.10 -5.33
CA THR A 19 -18.89 0.76 -6.01
C THR A 19 -19.18 0.75 -7.52
N THR A 20 -19.65 1.90 -8.00
CA THR A 20 -20.00 2.11 -9.40
C THR A 20 -18.77 2.47 -10.22
N ASN A 21 -18.69 1.93 -11.43
CA ASN A 21 -17.78 2.40 -12.46
C ASN A 21 -18.58 3.09 -13.57
N ARG A 22 -17.91 3.93 -14.36
CA ARG A 22 -18.52 4.70 -15.45
C ARG A 22 -17.87 4.36 -16.79
N LEU A 23 -18.72 4.09 -17.76
CA LEU A 23 -18.38 3.91 -19.17
C LEU A 23 -18.85 5.12 -19.95
N GLN A 24 -18.00 5.66 -20.82
CA GLN A 24 -18.38 6.69 -21.79
C GLN A 24 -18.03 6.19 -23.19
N VAL A 25 -19.03 6.16 -24.06
CA VAL A 25 -18.89 5.87 -25.49
C VAL A 25 -18.91 7.20 -26.22
N ASN A 26 -17.88 7.47 -27.01
CA ASN A 26 -17.81 8.66 -27.86
C ASN A 26 -17.92 8.25 -29.33
N VAL A 27 -18.74 8.95 -30.09
CA VAL A 27 -19.01 8.65 -31.50
C VAL A 27 -18.74 9.88 -32.34
N THR A 28 -17.92 9.73 -33.38
CA THR A 28 -17.60 10.78 -34.34
C THR A 28 -17.85 10.31 -35.77
N GLY A 29 -18.28 11.22 -36.65
CA GLY A 29 -18.61 10.88 -38.04
C GLY A 29 -17.40 10.67 -38.96
N ASP A 30 -16.23 11.12 -38.51
CA ASP A 30 -14.97 11.07 -39.25
C ASP A 30 -13.75 11.16 -38.32
N VAL A 31 -12.55 11.06 -38.90
CA VAL A 31 -11.26 11.17 -38.21
C VAL A 31 -10.94 12.59 -37.71
N THR A 32 -11.68 13.60 -38.16
CA THR A 32 -11.52 15.00 -37.74
C THR A 32 -12.21 15.29 -36.41
N GLY A 33 -13.04 14.35 -35.93
CA GLY A 33 -13.61 14.38 -34.58
C GLY A 33 -14.97 15.07 -34.49
N ASN A 34 -15.69 15.22 -35.60
CA ASN A 34 -17.05 15.78 -35.58
C ASN A 34 -18.00 14.84 -34.83
N PRO A 35 -18.64 15.28 -33.73
CA PRO A 35 -19.49 14.42 -32.92
C PRO A 35 -20.79 14.04 -33.63
N GLU A 36 -21.28 12.82 -33.42
CA GLU A 36 -22.58 12.36 -33.93
C GLU A 36 -23.59 12.12 -32.80
N SER A 37 -24.64 12.93 -32.79
CA SER A 37 -25.71 12.87 -31.78
C SER A 37 -26.91 12.02 -32.25
N GLY A 38 -27.70 11.55 -31.29
CA GLY A 38 -28.94 10.80 -31.57
C GLY A 38 -28.73 9.35 -32.02
N LEU A 39 -27.53 8.80 -31.87
CA LEU A 39 -27.22 7.42 -32.25
C LEU A 39 -27.47 6.47 -31.09
N LEU A 40 -28.13 5.35 -31.38
CA LEU A 40 -28.35 4.28 -30.42
C LEU A 40 -27.06 3.47 -30.23
N VAL A 41 -26.63 3.38 -28.97
CA VAL A 41 -25.50 2.57 -28.49
C VAL A 41 -26.06 1.44 -27.63
N THR A 42 -25.78 0.20 -28.01
CA THR A 42 -26.11 -0.99 -27.22
C THR A 42 -24.87 -1.51 -26.51
N LEU A 43 -24.96 -1.69 -25.20
CA LEU A 43 -23.90 -2.25 -24.36
C LEU A 43 -24.16 -3.73 -24.10
N SER A 44 -23.11 -4.52 -24.21
CA SER A 44 -23.11 -5.95 -23.88
C SER A 44 -21.88 -6.29 -23.05
N ALA A 45 -22.06 -7.11 -22.03
CA ALA A 45 -20.98 -7.66 -21.22
C ALA A 45 -21.39 -8.99 -20.59
N ASP A 46 -20.48 -9.56 -19.80
CA ASP A 46 -20.75 -10.74 -18.98
C ASP A 46 -21.89 -10.49 -17.98
N ALA A 47 -22.66 -11.55 -17.66
CA ALA A 47 -23.77 -11.50 -16.70
C ALA A 47 -23.35 -11.13 -15.26
N ALA A 48 -22.05 -11.19 -14.96
CA ALA A 48 -21.50 -10.67 -13.71
C ALA A 48 -21.61 -9.14 -13.56
N LEU A 49 -21.74 -8.39 -14.67
CA LEU A 49 -21.89 -6.93 -14.64
C LEU A 49 -23.36 -6.50 -14.63
N SER A 50 -23.70 -5.59 -13.71
CA SER A 50 -25.02 -4.96 -13.64
C SER A 50 -24.93 -3.52 -14.12
N PHE A 51 -25.48 -3.24 -15.30
CA PHE A 51 -25.54 -1.88 -15.86
C PHE A 51 -26.76 -1.11 -15.36
N SER A 52 -26.61 0.22 -15.23
CA SER A 52 -27.75 1.12 -15.03
C SER A 52 -28.71 1.07 -16.23
N GLU A 53 -28.14 1.09 -17.43
CA GLU A 53 -28.84 0.98 -18.71
C GLU A 53 -27.90 0.33 -19.73
N THR A 54 -28.46 -0.47 -20.63
CA THR A 54 -27.72 -1.13 -21.71
C THR A 54 -27.99 -0.52 -23.09
N HIS A 55 -28.97 0.38 -23.20
CA HIS A 55 -29.33 1.07 -24.43
C HIS A 55 -29.23 2.57 -24.16
N LEU A 56 -28.29 3.23 -24.82
CA LEU A 56 -28.00 4.65 -24.63
C LEU A 56 -28.16 5.39 -25.95
N THR A 57 -28.44 6.68 -25.88
CA THR A 57 -28.43 7.56 -27.06
C THR A 57 -27.31 8.58 -26.92
N THR A 58 -26.53 8.81 -27.98
CA THR A 58 -25.49 9.84 -27.94
C THR A 58 -26.09 11.25 -27.82
N ASP A 59 -25.51 12.06 -26.94
CA ASP A 59 -25.89 13.46 -26.76
C ASP A 59 -25.33 14.36 -27.87
N GLU A 60 -25.54 15.69 -27.76
CA GLU A 60 -25.05 16.69 -28.73
C GLU A 60 -23.51 16.70 -28.88
N SER A 61 -22.78 16.17 -27.89
CA SER A 61 -21.33 16.02 -27.93
C SER A 61 -20.87 14.67 -28.50
N GLY A 62 -21.81 13.84 -28.95
CA GLY A 62 -21.54 12.51 -29.46
C GLY A 62 -21.23 11.50 -28.35
N ALA A 63 -21.56 11.80 -27.10
CA ALA A 63 -21.24 10.96 -25.95
C ALA A 63 -22.47 10.22 -25.41
N ALA A 64 -22.28 8.97 -25.01
CA ALA A 64 -23.26 8.15 -24.30
C ALA A 64 -22.61 7.56 -23.05
N THR A 65 -23.24 7.74 -21.88
CA THR A 65 -22.65 7.32 -20.59
C THR A 65 -23.54 6.32 -19.87
N ALA A 66 -22.94 5.26 -19.33
CA ALA A 66 -23.60 4.34 -18.39
C ALA A 66 -22.74 4.10 -17.16
N THR A 67 -23.38 3.68 -16.07
CA THR A 67 -22.69 3.15 -14.89
C THR A 67 -22.95 1.67 -14.72
N PHE A 68 -22.04 0.98 -14.04
CA PHE A 68 -22.18 -0.45 -13.78
C PHE A 68 -21.46 -0.87 -12.49
N THR A 69 -21.93 -1.96 -11.91
CA THR A 69 -21.35 -2.60 -10.71
C THR A 69 -21.13 -4.10 -10.96
N SER A 70 -20.37 -4.75 -10.07
CA SER A 70 -20.22 -6.20 -10.01
C SER A 70 -20.17 -6.66 -8.57
N THR A 71 -20.68 -7.86 -8.29
CA THR A 71 -20.46 -8.59 -7.02
C THR A 71 -19.43 -9.71 -7.15
N GLN A 72 -18.91 -9.93 -8.36
CA GLN A 72 -17.95 -10.97 -8.66
C GLN A 72 -16.61 -10.35 -9.09
N PRO A 73 -15.50 -10.73 -8.44
CA PRO A 73 -14.18 -10.31 -8.88
C PRO A 73 -13.79 -11.03 -10.17
N GLY A 74 -13.15 -10.30 -11.08
CA GLY A 74 -12.78 -10.81 -12.40
C GLY A 74 -12.56 -9.70 -13.41
N THR A 75 -12.04 -10.04 -14.58
CA THR A 75 -11.89 -9.11 -15.69
C THR A 75 -12.96 -9.41 -16.73
N TYR A 76 -13.78 -8.42 -17.05
CA TYR A 76 -14.93 -8.57 -17.93
C TYR A 76 -14.78 -7.69 -19.16
N PRO A 77 -14.95 -8.24 -20.37
CA PRO A 77 -15.05 -7.44 -21.58
C PRO A 77 -16.41 -6.73 -21.64
N VAL A 78 -16.40 -5.47 -22.04
CA VAL A 78 -17.58 -4.64 -22.29
C VAL A 78 -17.52 -4.17 -23.73
N THR A 79 -18.54 -4.52 -24.50
CA THR A 79 -18.66 -4.15 -25.91
C THR A 79 -19.77 -3.13 -26.07
N ALA A 80 -19.47 -2.05 -26.79
CA ALA A 80 -20.46 -1.09 -27.26
C ALA A 80 -20.67 -1.27 -28.76
N THR A 81 -21.93 -1.32 -29.18
CA THR A 81 -22.36 -1.54 -30.57
C THR A 81 -23.28 -0.41 -31.00
N LEU A 82 -22.95 0.24 -32.12
CA LEU A 82 -23.84 1.20 -32.77
C LEU A 82 -24.92 0.50 -33.60
N ALA A 83 -26.00 1.21 -33.86
CA ALA A 83 -27.09 0.73 -34.72
C ALA A 83 -26.65 0.37 -36.16
N ASP A 84 -25.55 0.95 -36.64
CA ASP A 84 -24.95 0.63 -37.95
C ASP A 84 -24.07 -0.63 -37.93
N GLY A 85 -23.90 -1.26 -36.76
CA GLY A 85 -23.09 -2.46 -36.54
C GLY A 85 -21.65 -2.20 -36.14
N THR A 86 -21.20 -0.94 -36.06
CA THR A 86 -19.84 -0.61 -35.61
C THR A 86 -19.67 -0.93 -34.14
N THR A 87 -18.57 -1.59 -33.76
CA THR A 87 -18.33 -2.03 -32.37
C THR A 87 -16.99 -1.59 -31.82
N VAL A 88 -16.93 -1.35 -30.51
CA VAL A 88 -15.69 -1.21 -29.74
C VAL A 88 -15.78 -2.06 -28.47
N THR A 89 -14.67 -2.63 -28.04
CA THR A 89 -14.60 -3.43 -26.81
C THR A 89 -13.49 -2.92 -25.91
N GLY A 90 -13.77 -2.84 -24.62
CA GLY A 90 -12.80 -2.57 -23.57
C GLY A 90 -12.92 -3.59 -22.44
N ALA A 91 -11.90 -3.70 -21.60
CA ALA A 91 -11.90 -4.62 -20.47
C ALA A 91 -11.86 -3.85 -19.15
N VAL A 92 -12.65 -4.29 -18.19
CA VAL A 92 -12.70 -3.74 -16.83
C VAL A 92 -12.44 -4.85 -15.81
N ALA A 93 -11.59 -4.57 -14.83
CA ALA A 93 -11.30 -5.48 -13.73
C ALA A 93 -12.11 -5.11 -12.49
N PHE A 94 -12.69 -6.12 -11.85
CA PHE A 94 -13.30 -6.03 -10.53
C PHE A 94 -12.46 -6.81 -9.52
N LEU A 95 -12.03 -6.11 -8.48
CA LEU A 95 -11.17 -6.64 -7.41
C LEU A 95 -12.02 -7.23 -6.30
N ALA A 96 -11.53 -8.29 -5.67
CA ALA A 96 -12.22 -8.89 -4.54
C ALA A 96 -12.37 -7.87 -3.40
N VAL A 97 -13.54 -7.87 -2.77
CA VAL A 97 -13.75 -7.11 -1.54
C VAL A 97 -13.00 -7.83 -0.44
N PRO A 98 -12.03 -7.18 0.23
CA PRO A 98 -11.40 -7.78 1.39
C PRO A 98 -12.48 -7.96 2.46
N ASP A 99 -12.73 -9.21 2.86
CA ASP A 99 -13.62 -9.47 3.98
C ASP A 99 -12.96 -8.96 5.25
N ALA A 100 -13.44 -7.82 5.76
CA ALA A 100 -12.95 -7.25 7.01
C ALA A 100 -13.17 -8.17 8.21
N ALA A 101 -14.14 -9.11 8.14
CA ALA A 101 -14.36 -10.13 9.15
C ALA A 101 -13.40 -11.33 9.01
N ASN A 102 -12.73 -11.45 7.87
CA ASN A 102 -11.83 -12.57 7.54
C ASN A 102 -10.41 -12.11 7.20
N ILE A 103 -10.04 -10.87 7.57
CA ILE A 103 -8.64 -10.53 7.80
C ILE A 103 -8.23 -11.28 9.07
N GLU A 104 -7.86 -12.55 8.93
CA GLU A 104 -6.87 -13.08 9.85
C GLU A 104 -5.65 -12.15 9.72
N PRO A 105 -5.13 -11.62 10.84
CA PRO A 105 -3.85 -10.93 10.81
C PRO A 105 -2.75 -11.95 10.50
N THR A 106 -2.62 -12.34 9.22
CA THR A 106 -1.54 -13.21 8.72
C THR A 106 -0.31 -12.41 8.30
N ALA A 107 -0.30 -11.11 8.56
CA ALA A 107 0.94 -10.50 9.00
C ALA A 107 1.12 -10.88 10.48
N GLN A 108 1.79 -11.99 10.74
CA GLN A 108 2.78 -11.97 11.81
C GLN A 108 3.68 -10.79 11.48
N VAL A 109 3.36 -9.62 12.02
CA VAL A 109 4.36 -8.59 12.20
C VAL A 109 5.48 -9.33 12.94
N PRO A 110 6.73 -9.35 12.44
CA PRO A 110 7.84 -9.91 13.20
C PRO A 110 8.18 -8.96 14.36
N THR A 111 7.20 -8.58 15.17
CA THR A 111 7.35 -7.76 16.38
C THR A 111 8.06 -8.54 17.48
N GLN A 112 7.95 -9.87 17.52
CA GLN A 112 8.72 -10.66 18.49
C GLN A 112 10.22 -10.77 18.16
N ALA A 113 10.61 -10.75 16.88
CA ALA A 113 12.02 -10.81 16.51
C ALA A 113 12.75 -9.50 16.88
N ALA A 114 12.12 -8.35 16.63
CA ALA A 114 12.70 -7.05 17.01
C ALA A 114 12.75 -6.85 18.55
N THR A 115 11.69 -7.23 19.28
CA THR A 115 11.67 -7.09 20.75
C THR A 115 12.65 -8.06 21.43
N ASN A 116 12.83 -9.28 20.92
CA ASN A 116 13.75 -10.25 21.51
C ASN A 116 15.22 -9.88 21.25
N VAL A 117 15.56 -9.37 20.06
CA VAL A 117 16.94 -8.91 19.74
C VAL A 117 17.32 -7.67 20.55
N LEU A 118 16.38 -6.74 20.76
CA LEU A 118 16.60 -5.59 21.64
C LEU A 118 16.78 -6.02 23.10
N THR A 119 15.98 -6.99 23.57
CA THR A 119 16.07 -7.46 24.97
C THR A 119 17.34 -8.27 25.25
N SER A 120 17.76 -9.14 24.33
CA SER A 120 19.01 -9.89 24.48
C SER A 120 20.24 -8.99 24.38
N GLY A 121 20.28 -8.06 23.41
CA GLY A 121 21.38 -7.12 23.27
C GLY A 121 21.54 -6.19 24.48
N VAL A 122 20.43 -5.70 25.03
CA VAL A 122 20.45 -4.90 26.28
C VAL A 122 20.93 -5.75 27.47
N LYS A 123 20.48 -7.00 27.59
CA LYS A 123 20.92 -7.90 28.67
C LYS A 123 22.41 -8.21 28.60
N ASP A 124 22.94 -8.46 27.40
CA ASP A 124 24.37 -8.75 27.19
C ASP A 124 25.26 -7.53 27.48
N LEU A 125 24.80 -6.33 27.09
CA LEU A 125 25.49 -5.09 27.41
C LEU A 125 25.51 -4.81 28.92
N VAL A 126 24.37 -5.00 29.61
CA VAL A 126 24.28 -4.84 31.07
C VAL A 126 25.18 -5.86 31.78
N GLY A 127 25.23 -7.10 31.31
CA GLY A 127 26.15 -8.12 31.85
C GLY A 127 27.62 -7.73 31.69
N SER A 128 28.00 -7.26 30.50
CA SER A 128 29.37 -6.81 30.20
C SER A 128 29.78 -5.60 31.03
N LEU A 129 28.87 -4.64 31.22
CA LEU A 129 29.12 -3.45 32.04
C LEU A 129 29.31 -3.82 33.52
N ARG A 130 28.49 -4.73 34.04
CA ARG A 130 28.61 -5.19 35.42
C ARG A 130 29.95 -5.88 35.67
N ALA A 131 30.38 -6.79 34.79
CA ALA A 131 31.67 -7.46 34.92
C ALA A 131 32.85 -6.46 34.90
N GLY A 132 32.78 -5.45 34.03
CA GLY A 132 33.79 -4.39 33.98
C GLY A 132 33.85 -3.54 35.25
N ILE A 133 32.71 -3.26 35.89
CA ILE A 133 32.65 -2.56 37.17
C ILE A 133 33.28 -3.41 38.29
N GLU A 134 32.94 -4.71 38.35
CA GLU A 134 33.49 -5.62 39.36
C GLU A 134 35.02 -5.76 39.24
N ASP A 135 35.58 -5.72 38.03
CA ASP A 135 37.04 -5.75 37.83
C ASP A 135 37.71 -4.41 38.19
N LEU A 136 37.04 -3.28 37.95
CA LEU A 136 37.54 -1.97 38.39
C LEU A 136 37.54 -1.83 39.92
N GLU A 137 36.51 -2.34 40.59
CA GLU A 137 36.43 -2.37 42.06
C GLU A 137 37.60 -3.17 42.65
N LYS A 138 37.94 -4.34 42.08
CA LYS A 138 39.12 -5.13 42.50
C LYS A 138 40.44 -4.38 42.30
N VAL A 139 40.57 -3.63 41.21
CA VAL A 139 41.77 -2.81 40.95
C VAL A 139 41.87 -1.69 41.98
N ILE A 140 40.75 -1.01 42.28
CA ILE A 140 40.67 0.03 43.32
C ILE A 140 41.06 -0.54 44.69
N ASP A 141 40.52 -1.69 45.09
CA ASP A 141 40.86 -2.35 46.34
C ASP A 141 42.34 -2.73 46.39
N THR A 142 42.89 -3.24 45.29
CA THR A 142 44.31 -3.60 45.19
C THR A 142 45.20 -2.35 45.32
N VAL A 143 44.86 -1.26 44.63
CA VAL A 143 45.65 -0.02 44.69
C VAL A 143 45.56 0.64 46.07
N SER A 144 44.38 0.62 46.69
CA SER A 144 44.18 1.05 48.08
C SER A 144 45.02 0.23 49.06
N ALA A 145 45.03 -1.10 48.90
CA ALA A 145 45.78 -2.01 49.75
C ALA A 145 47.31 -1.85 49.64
N VAL A 146 47.83 -1.43 48.48
CA VAL A 146 49.28 -1.21 48.27
C VAL A 146 49.70 0.21 48.66
N GLY A 147 48.75 1.11 48.98
CA GLY A 147 49.04 2.46 49.51
C GLY A 147 49.78 3.39 48.55
N LEU A 148 49.74 3.09 47.25
CA LEU A 148 50.57 3.75 46.22
C LEU A 148 50.00 5.07 45.69
N LEU A 149 48.73 5.40 45.98
CA LEU A 149 48.10 6.63 45.49
C LEU A 149 47.20 7.27 46.55
N PRO A 150 47.23 8.61 46.73
CA PRO A 150 46.27 9.33 47.56
C PRO A 150 44.86 9.28 46.95
N VAL A 151 43.83 9.35 47.81
CA VAL A 151 42.41 9.16 47.45
C VAL A 151 41.97 10.12 46.34
N GLU A 152 42.50 11.33 46.31
CA GLU A 152 42.19 12.34 45.28
C GLU A 152 42.63 11.92 43.86
N GLU A 153 43.75 11.20 43.72
CA GLU A 153 44.19 10.70 42.41
C GLU A 153 43.36 9.49 41.96
N LEU A 154 42.89 8.68 42.91
CA LEU A 154 41.97 7.57 42.63
C LEU A 154 40.63 8.09 42.10
N GLU A 155 40.09 9.14 42.71
CA GLU A 155 38.86 9.79 42.25
C GLU A 155 39.03 10.43 40.87
N ALA A 156 40.18 11.06 40.61
CA ALA A 156 40.48 11.65 39.31
C ALA A 156 40.60 10.58 38.21
N LEU A 157 41.21 9.44 38.52
CA LEU A 157 41.32 8.30 37.59
C LEU A 157 39.95 7.69 37.30
N GLY A 158 39.11 7.51 38.33
CA GLY A 158 37.72 7.05 38.19
C GLY A 158 36.89 7.94 37.28
N LYS A 159 36.95 9.26 37.47
CA LYS A 159 36.28 10.25 36.58
C LYS A 159 36.79 10.19 35.14
N LYS A 160 38.10 10.00 34.95
CA LYS A 160 38.71 9.93 33.60
C LYS A 160 38.33 8.65 32.86
N LEU A 161 38.23 7.52 33.57
CA LEU A 161 37.75 6.25 33.03
C LEU A 161 36.27 6.34 32.63
N PHE A 162 35.42 6.91 33.47
CA PHE A 162 34.00 7.11 33.16
C PHE A 162 33.78 8.03 31.94
N ALA A 163 34.53 9.13 31.84
CA ALA A 163 34.48 10.02 30.69
C ALA A 163 34.93 9.33 29.39
N GLY A 164 35.99 8.50 29.46
CA GLY A 164 36.48 7.72 28.32
C GLY A 164 35.50 6.62 27.87
N LEU A 165 34.73 6.05 28.78
CA LEU A 165 33.67 5.10 28.44
C LEU A 165 32.52 5.80 27.70
N LEU A 166 32.09 6.99 28.18
CA LEU A 166 30.99 7.75 27.56
C LEU A 166 31.27 8.10 26.09
N GLN A 167 32.54 8.41 25.75
CA GLN A 167 32.93 8.74 24.37
C GLN A 167 32.88 7.56 23.40
N LYS A 168 32.88 6.31 23.88
CA LYS A 168 32.78 5.13 23.01
C LYS A 168 31.34 4.76 22.65
N PHE A 169 30.35 5.44 23.24
CA PHE A 169 28.91 5.20 23.03
C PHE A 169 28.18 6.39 22.37
N GLN A 170 28.92 7.37 21.83
CA GLN A 170 28.42 8.39 20.89
C GLN A 170 29.03 8.17 19.51
#